data_AF-R7V6I3-F1
#
_entry.id   AF-R7V6I3-F1
#
_cell.length_a   1.000
_cell.length_b   1.000
_cell.length_c   1.000
_cell.angle_alpha   90.00
_cell.angle_beta   90.00
_cell.angle_gamma   90.00
#
_symmetry.space_group_name_H-M   'P 1'
#
loop_
_entity.id
_entity.type
_entity.pdbx_description
1 polymer ?
#
loop_
_entity_poly.entity_id
_entity_poly.type
_entity_poly.pdbx_seq_one_letter_code
_entity_poly.pdbx_strand_id
1 'polypeptide(L)'
;MCSSITHLSRGSIFLFKFVKPRRRDVSPCETLKKRSFEHHLTSRQRVDSIREVDFAIQTLYSNLTERQKKFSKYAEQIQKVGEVKTCLKKIRMNIDQTLPLMEKLNSVLHPGDQLEHFQVKQQK
;
A
#
# COMPACT_ATOMS: atom_id res chain seq x y z
N MET A 1 -48.84 -64.37 18.30
CA MET A 1 -48.10 -65.36 19.11
C MET A 1 -47.45 -64.59 20.25
N CYS A 2 -48.17 -64.25 21.31
CA CYS A 2 -48.33 -65.05 22.53
C CYS A 2 -47.02 -65.67 23.02
N SER A 3 -46.34 -64.96 23.92
CA SER A 3 -45.53 -65.58 24.97
C SER A 3 -45.79 -64.84 26.28
N SER A 4 -46.51 -65.53 27.14
CA SER A 4 -46.92 -65.16 28.49
C SER A 4 -45.70 -64.97 29.39
N ILE A 5 -45.62 -63.84 30.09
CA ILE A 5 -44.72 -63.67 31.24
C ILE A 5 -45.58 -63.83 32.50
N THR A 6 -45.40 -64.97 33.13
CA THR A 6 -45.95 -65.33 34.44
C THR A 6 -45.25 -64.58 35.57
N HIS A 7 -46.05 -64.35 36.61
CA HIS A 7 -45.68 -64.21 38.01
C HIS A 7 -45.54 -62.80 38.60
N LEU A 8 -46.69 -62.34 39.07
CA LEU A 8 -46.90 -61.33 40.10
C LEU A 8 -46.34 -61.86 41.45
N SER A 9 -45.35 -61.19 42.04
CA SER A 9 -45.12 -61.26 43.48
C SER A 9 -44.53 -59.96 44.01
N ARG A 10 -45.42 -59.21 44.65
CA ARG A 10 -45.25 -58.50 45.92
C ARG A 10 -43.88 -57.87 46.21
N GLY A 11 -43.91 -56.54 46.30
CA GLY A 11 -43.30 -55.84 47.41
C GLY A 11 -41.81 -55.56 47.26
N SER A 12 -41.50 -54.38 46.76
CA SER A 12 -40.64 -53.41 47.44
C SER A 12 -40.43 -52.23 46.51
N ILE A 13 -40.99 -51.09 46.89
CA ILE A 13 -40.63 -49.80 46.31
C ILE A 13 -39.16 -49.58 46.66
N PHE A 14 -38.26 -49.96 45.76
CA PHE A 14 -36.88 -49.48 45.83
C PHE A 14 -36.95 -48.00 45.49
N LEU A 15 -37.10 -47.19 46.54
CA LEU A 15 -36.92 -45.75 46.48
C LEU A 15 -35.45 -45.51 46.16
N PHE A 16 -35.10 -45.56 44.87
CA PHE A 16 -33.83 -45.09 44.36
C PHE A 16 -33.76 -43.61 44.75
N LYS A 17 -33.11 -43.32 45.88
CA LYS A 17 -32.71 -41.96 46.21
C LYS A 17 -31.78 -41.54 45.10
N PHE A 18 -32.33 -40.78 44.17
CA PHE A 18 -31.59 -39.96 43.24
C PHE A 18 -30.76 -38.99 44.09
N VAL A 19 -29.54 -39.40 44.43
CA VAL A 19 -28.54 -38.52 45.01
C VAL A 19 -28.24 -37.52 43.92
N LYS A 20 -28.92 -36.36 43.97
CA LYS A 20 -28.57 -35.20 43.16
C LYS A 20 -27.06 -34.99 43.32
N PRO A 21 -26.29 -34.87 42.23
CA PRO A 21 -24.91 -34.46 42.35
C PRO A 21 -24.89 -33.11 43.08
N ARG A 22 -24.19 -33.05 44.21
CA ARG A 22 -23.85 -31.81 44.91
C ARG A 22 -23.27 -30.87 43.87
N ARG A 23 -24.01 -29.83 43.48
CA ARG A 23 -23.40 -28.71 42.76
C ARG A 23 -22.33 -28.17 43.70
N ARG A 24 -21.07 -28.28 43.31
CA ARG A 24 -20.04 -27.38 43.85
C ARG A 24 -20.48 -26.00 43.40
N ASP A 25 -21.09 -25.25 44.31
CA ASP A 25 -21.37 -23.83 44.10
C ASP A 25 -20.01 -23.16 43.93
N VAL A 26 -19.62 -22.94 42.67
CA VAL A 26 -18.51 -22.07 42.33
C VAL A 26 -18.88 -20.71 42.92
N SER A 27 -18.10 -20.26 43.91
CA SER A 27 -18.38 -19.02 44.62
C SER A 27 -18.61 -17.88 43.63
N PRO A 28 -19.62 -17.01 43.85
CA PRO A 28 -19.81 -15.81 43.03
C PRO A 28 -18.53 -14.99 42.85
N CYS A 29 -17.63 -15.03 43.85
CA CYS A 29 -16.32 -14.39 43.84
C CYS A 29 -15.37 -14.98 42.77
N GLU A 30 -15.38 -16.28 42.53
CA GLU A 30 -14.55 -16.92 41.48
C GLU A 30 -15.05 -16.61 40.07
N THR A 31 -16.37 -16.49 39.92
CA THR A 31 -17.01 -16.15 38.63
C THR A 31 -16.75 -14.69 38.23
N LEU A 32 -16.76 -13.78 39.21
CA LEU A 32 -16.39 -12.37 39.00
C LEU A 32 -14.90 -12.22 38.66
N LYS A 33 -14.02 -12.96 39.33
CA LYS A 33 -12.58 -13.00 39.00
C LYS A 33 -12.35 -13.48 37.57
N LYS A 34 -13.02 -14.56 37.15
CA LYS A 34 -12.95 -15.07 35.77
C LYS A 34 -13.42 -14.03 34.75
N ARG A 35 -14.57 -13.38 34.95
CA ARG A 35 -15.06 -12.33 34.04
C ARG A 35 -14.12 -11.13 33.95
N SER A 36 -13.56 -10.68 35.08
CA SER A 36 -12.62 -9.55 35.08
C SER A 36 -11.35 -9.89 34.29
N PHE A 37 -10.83 -11.11 34.44
CA PHE A 37 -9.67 -11.60 33.69
C PHE A 37 -9.95 -11.74 32.19
N GLU A 38 -11.10 -12.30 31.80
CA GLU A 38 -11.54 -12.38 30.40
C GLU A 38 -11.68 -10.98 29.78
N HIS A 39 -12.28 -10.01 30.48
CA HIS A 39 -12.35 -8.61 30.01
C HIS A 39 -10.98 -7.96 29.82
N HIS A 40 -10.00 -8.28 30.67
CA HIS A 40 -8.62 -7.80 30.52
C HIS A 40 -7.94 -8.44 29.30
N LEU A 41 -8.15 -9.74 29.08
CA LEU A 41 -7.67 -10.46 27.90
C LEU A 41 -8.27 -9.88 26.61
N THR A 42 -9.59 -9.69 26.54
CA THR A 42 -10.25 -9.10 25.37
C THR A 42 -9.81 -7.65 25.12
N SER A 43 -9.57 -6.88 26.17
CA SER A 43 -9.03 -5.51 26.03
C SER A 43 -7.60 -5.52 25.54
N ARG A 44 -6.77 -6.44 26.02
CA ARG A 44 -5.39 -6.63 25.55
C ARG A 44 -5.34 -7.06 24.09
N GLN A 45 -6.16 -8.03 23.68
CA GLN A 45 -6.27 -8.48 22.29
C GLN A 45 -6.59 -7.32 21.34
N ARG A 46 -7.51 -6.42 21.72
CA ARG A 46 -7.82 -5.22 20.92
C ARG A 46 -6.65 -4.27 20.79
N VAL A 47 -5.90 -4.04 21.87
CA VAL A 47 -4.70 -3.18 21.85
C VAL A 47 -3.62 -3.79 20.95
N ASP A 48 -3.43 -5.10 21.00
CA ASP A 48 -2.44 -5.79 20.16
C ASP A 48 -2.81 -5.70 18.67
N SER A 49 -4.09 -5.87 18.31
CA SER A 49 -4.55 -5.66 16.93
C SER A 49 -4.38 -4.22 16.45
N ILE A 50 -4.63 -3.23 17.31
CA ILE A 50 -4.41 -1.81 16.96
C ILE A 50 -2.92 -1.57 16.67
N ARG A 51 -2.03 -2.10 17.50
CA ARG A 51 -0.58 -1.97 17.30
C ARG A 51 -0.09 -2.61 16.01
N GLU A 52 -0.63 -3.76 15.64
CA GLU A 52 -0.31 -4.41 14.36
C GLU A 52 -0.73 -3.55 13.17
N VAL A 53 -1.93 -2.97 13.23
CA VAL A 53 -2.41 -2.04 12.20
C VAL A 53 -1.54 -0.78 12.14
N ASP A 54 -1.21 -0.19 13.29
CA ASP A 54 -0.33 0.99 13.36
C ASP A 54 1.04 0.71 12.74
N PHE A 55 1.61 -0.47 13.02
CA PHE A 55 2.88 -0.90 12.44
C PHE A 55 2.79 -1.08 10.91
N ALA A 56 1.71 -1.71 10.43
CA ALA A 56 1.46 -1.86 9.00
C ALA A 56 1.32 -0.49 8.30
N ILE A 57 0.59 0.44 8.91
CA ILE A 57 0.44 1.81 8.42
C ILE A 57 1.80 2.50 8.35
N GLN A 58 2.61 2.42 9.40
CA GLN A 58 3.93 3.04 9.43
C GLN A 58 4.83 2.50 8.31
N THR A 59 4.80 1.19 8.08
CA THR A 59 5.56 0.53 7.01
C THR A 59 5.08 0.96 5.61
N LEU A 60 3.77 1.05 5.40
CA LEU A 60 3.21 1.53 4.14
C LEU A 60 3.57 3.00 3.91
N TYR A 61 3.51 3.82 4.96
CA TYR A 61 3.81 5.24 4.88
C TYR A 61 5.29 5.49 4.56
N SER A 62 6.21 4.75 5.18
CA SER A 62 7.64 4.85 4.86
C SER A 62 7.91 4.48 3.39
N ASN A 63 7.30 3.40 2.91
CA ASN A 63 7.41 2.95 1.51
C ASN A 63 6.84 3.99 0.52
N LEU A 64 5.69 4.58 0.84
CA LEU A 64 5.09 5.63 0.03
C LEU A 64 5.96 6.89 -0.01
N THR A 65 6.51 7.29 1.13
CA THR A 65 7.41 8.45 1.23
C THR A 65 8.67 8.25 0.40
N GLU A 66 9.25 7.06 0.43
CA GLU A 66 10.43 6.76 -0.39
C GLU A 66 10.11 6.83 -1.90
N ARG A 67 8.97 6.27 -2.32
CA ARG A 67 8.48 6.36 -3.71
C ARG A 67 8.25 7.81 -4.12
N GLN A 68 7.58 8.60 -3.29
CA GLN A 68 7.33 10.02 -3.54
C GLN A 68 8.64 10.78 -3.73
N LYS A 69 9.65 10.54 -2.88
CA LYS A 69 10.98 11.15 -3.01
C LYS A 69 11.66 10.81 -4.34
N LYS A 70 11.51 9.56 -4.83
CA LYS A 70 12.02 9.15 -6.14
C LYS A 70 11.30 9.89 -7.27
N PHE A 71 9.96 9.96 -7.22
CA PHE A 71 9.19 10.68 -8.24
C PHE A 71 9.47 12.19 -8.27
N SER A 72 9.71 12.82 -7.11
CA SER A 72 10.13 14.23 -7.05
C SER A 72 11.43 14.46 -7.83
N LYS A 73 12.43 13.58 -7.65
CA LYS A 73 13.70 13.66 -8.39
C LYS A 73 13.51 13.47 -9.89
N TYR A 74 12.65 12.55 -10.30
CA TYR A 74 12.34 12.35 -11.72
C TYR A 74 11.62 13.56 -12.33
N ALA A 75 10.70 14.18 -11.59
CA ALA A 75 10.02 15.40 -12.04
C ALA A 75 11.02 16.55 -12.25
N GLU A 76 11.97 16.75 -11.34
CA GLU A 76 13.06 17.72 -11.49
C GLU A 76 13.93 17.44 -12.73
N GLN A 77 14.24 16.17 -13.01
CA GLN A 77 15.00 15.80 -14.20
C GLN A 77 14.24 16.10 -15.49
N ILE A 78 12.95 15.76 -15.54
CA ILE A 78 12.09 16.06 -16.69
C ILE A 78 11.99 17.57 -16.91
N GLN A 79 11.88 18.36 -15.84
CA GLN A 79 11.88 19.81 -15.92
C GLN A 79 13.17 20.34 -16.54
N LYS A 80 14.34 19.90 -16.06
CA LYS A 80 15.65 20.28 -16.63
C LYS A 80 15.77 19.90 -18.10
N VAL A 81 15.33 18.70 -18.48
CA VAL A 81 15.29 18.28 -19.89
C VAL A 81 14.38 19.21 -20.71
N GLY A 82 13.24 19.63 -20.16
CA GLY A 82 12.35 20.60 -20.79
C GLY A 82 12.99 21.98 -21.00
N GLU A 83 13.75 22.47 -20.02
CA GLU A 83 14.52 23.72 -20.12
C GLU A 83 15.58 23.63 -21.23
N VAL A 84 16.35 22.55 -21.26
CA VAL A 84 17.36 22.30 -22.31
C VAL A 84 16.70 22.20 -23.69
N LYS A 85 15.59 21.46 -23.81
CA LYS A 85 14.82 21.36 -25.06
C LYS A 85 14.38 22.74 -25.55
N THR A 86 13.95 23.60 -24.62
CA THR A 86 13.52 24.97 -24.94
C THR A 86 14.70 25.83 -25.39
N CYS A 87 15.85 25.72 -24.72
CA CYS A 87 17.08 26.41 -25.12
C CYS A 87 17.55 25.99 -26.52
N LEU A 88 17.57 24.69 -26.81
CA LEU A 88 17.93 24.17 -28.13
C LEU A 88 17.00 24.66 -29.24
N LYS A 89 15.70 24.74 -28.97
CA LYS A 89 14.74 25.34 -29.92
C LYS A 89 15.06 26.80 -30.21
N LYS A 90 15.41 27.60 -29.19
CA LYS A 90 15.82 29.00 -29.38
C LYS A 90 17.09 29.10 -30.23
N ILE A 91 18.10 28.28 -29.94
CA ILE A 91 19.33 28.23 -30.73
C ILE A 91 19.01 27.89 -32.18
N ARG A 92 18.16 26.88 -32.41
CA ARG A 92 17.76 26.49 -33.75
C ARG A 92 17.06 27.63 -34.49
N MET A 93 16.10 28.30 -33.84
CA MET A 93 15.42 29.47 -34.40
C MET A 93 16.41 30.58 -34.75
N ASN A 94 17.38 30.88 -33.88
CA ASN A 94 18.40 31.90 -34.15
C ASN A 94 19.27 31.52 -35.36
N ILE A 95 19.63 30.23 -35.50
CA ILE A 95 20.36 29.71 -36.65
C ILE A 95 19.54 29.88 -37.93
N ASP A 96 18.27 29.46 -37.91
CA ASP A 96 17.37 29.54 -39.05
C ASP A 96 17.12 31.01 -39.48
N GLN A 97 17.22 31.98 -38.55
CA GLN A 97 17.16 33.42 -38.84
C GLN A 97 18.48 33.99 -39.36
N THR A 98 19.62 33.58 -38.79
CA THR A 98 20.93 34.19 -39.07
C THR A 98 21.57 33.66 -40.34
N LEU A 99 21.41 32.36 -40.63
CA LEU A 99 21.97 31.73 -41.83
C LEU A 99 21.60 32.43 -43.14
N PRO A 100 20.32 32.71 -43.46
CA PRO A 100 19.97 33.36 -44.73
C PRO A 100 20.55 34.77 -44.85
N LEU A 101 20.71 35.49 -43.73
CA LEU A 101 21.36 36.81 -43.73
C LEU A 101 22.85 36.68 -44.08
N MET A 102 23.51 35.67 -43.53
CA MET A 102 24.92 35.40 -43.81
C MET A 102 25.14 34.93 -45.26
N GLU A 103 24.25 34.10 -45.80
CA GLU A 103 24.27 33.72 -47.22
C GLU A 103 24.03 34.91 -48.14
N LYS A 104 23.10 35.79 -47.78
CA LYS A 104 22.86 37.03 -48.52
C LYS A 104 24.11 37.92 -48.53
N LEU A 105 24.78 38.09 -47.39
CA LEU A 105 26.04 38.83 -47.33
C LEU A 105 27.11 38.18 -48.20
N ASN A 106 27.23 36.85 -48.15
CA ASN A 106 28.16 36.10 -48.97
C ASN A 106 27.94 36.32 -50.48
N SER A 107 26.68 36.42 -50.92
CA SER A 107 26.35 36.65 -52.33
C SER A 107 26.74 38.04 -52.87
N VAL A 108 26.94 39.02 -51.98
CA VAL A 108 27.33 40.39 -52.35
C VAL A 108 28.85 40.53 -52.54
N LEU A 109 29.63 39.55 -52.06
CA LEU A 109 31.08 39.52 -52.30
C LEU A 109 31.39 39.27 -53.78
N HIS A 110 32.56 39.75 -54.21
CA HIS A 110 33.09 39.46 -55.55
C HIS A 110 33.23 37.94 -55.75
N PRO A 111 33.02 37.42 -56.97
CA PRO A 111 32.96 35.97 -57.22
C PRO A 111 34.19 35.18 -56.78
N GLY A 112 35.37 35.82 -56.70
CA GLY A 112 36.61 35.19 -56.25
C GLY A 112 36.75 35.06 -54.73
N ASP A 113 35.96 35.82 -53.96
CA ASP A 113 36.03 35.89 -52.51
C ASP A 113 34.78 35.29 -51.82
N GLN A 114 33.85 34.73 -52.60
CA GLN A 114 32.66 34.09 -52.06
C GLN A 114 33.02 32.83 -51.28
N LEU A 115 32.47 32.72 -50.08
CA LEU A 115 32.65 31.58 -49.19
C LEU A 115 31.78 30.40 -49.63
N GLU A 116 32.13 29.20 -49.14
CA GLU A 116 31.29 28.02 -49.30
C GLU A 116 29.94 28.18 -48.57
N HIS A 117 28.89 27.60 -49.14
CA HIS A 117 27.56 27.63 -48.56
C HIS A 117 27.48 26.78 -47.29
N PHE A 118 26.66 27.20 -46.32
CA PHE A 118 26.51 26.49 -45.05
C PHE A 118 25.72 25.20 -45.24
N GLN A 119 26.35 24.05 -44.95
CA GLN A 119 25.67 22.75 -44.96
C GLN A 119 25.22 22.36 -43.55
N VAL A 120 23.99 22.74 -43.17
CA VAL A 120 23.38 22.22 -41.94
C VAL A 120 22.86 20.81 -42.21
N LYS A 121 23.59 19.79 -41.74
CA LYS A 121 23.11 18.40 -41.75
C LYS A 121 21.86 18.31 -40.89
N GLN A 122 20.70 18.16 -41.53
CA GLN A 122 19.44 17.90 -40.83
C GLN A 122 19.50 16.47 -40.29
N GLN A 123 19.63 16.32 -38.97
CA GLN A 123 19.44 15.02 -38.34
C GLN A 123 17.94 14.69 -38.39
N LYS A 124 17.59 13.64 -39.14
CA LYS A 124 16.25 13.04 -39.18
C LYS A 124 15.86 12.47 -37.82
#